data_AF-A0A7C5GX30-F1
#
_entry.id   AF-A0A7C5GX30-F1
#
_cell.length_a   1.000
_cell.length_b   1.000
_cell.length_c   1.000
_cell.angle_alpha   90.00
_cell.angle_beta   90.00
_cell.angle_gamma   90.00
#
_symmetry.space_group_name_H-M   'P 1'
#
loop_
_entity.id
_entity.type
_entity.pdbx_description
1 polymer ?
#
loop_
_entity_poly.entity_id
_entity_poly.type
_entity_poly.pdbx_seq_one_letter_code
_entity_poly.pdbx_strand_id
1 'polypeptide(L)'
;MKTAYELIMERLNKESPLPKLTDEQKKKLAEIDSIYKAKIAELEVVMKEQIDRAYSEGEVEKAEELKRRLIEGKKKLEAEMEEKKEAVRQGKA
;
A
#
# COMPACT_ATOMS: atom_id res chain seq x y z
N MET A 1 -1.01 0.43 -13.25
CA MET A 1 -0.07 -0.69 -13.50
C MET A 1 -0.68 -1.92 -12.88
N LYS A 2 -0.75 -3.06 -13.59
CA LYS A 2 -1.28 -4.30 -13.02
C LYS A 2 -0.33 -4.81 -11.92
N THR A 3 -0.88 -5.29 -10.81
CA THR A 3 -0.08 -5.87 -9.72
C THR A 3 0.51 -7.22 -10.14
N ALA A 4 1.61 -7.65 -9.49
CA ALA A 4 2.20 -8.96 -9.76
C ALA A 4 1.17 -10.10 -9.55
N TYR A 5 0.30 -9.95 -8.54
CA TYR A 5 -0.81 -10.86 -8.28
C TYR A 5 -1.82 -10.91 -9.44
N GLU A 6 -2.22 -9.77 -9.99
CA GLU A 6 -3.15 -9.73 -11.14
C GLU A 6 -2.54 -10.39 -12.39
N LEU A 7 -1.24 -10.21 -12.61
CA LEU A 7 -0.53 -10.80 -13.74
C LEU A 7 -0.39 -12.33 -13.59
N ILE A 8 -0.22 -12.81 -12.35
CA ILE A 8 -0.21 -14.23 -12.01
C ILE A 8 -1.62 -14.81 -12.10
N MET A 9 -2.66 -14.09 -11.67
CA MET A 9 -4.08 -14.48 -11.75
C MET A 9 -4.57 -14.63 -13.20
N GLU A 10 -4.16 -13.74 -14.10
CA GLU A 10 -4.46 -13.86 -15.54
C GLU A 10 -3.85 -15.12 -16.17
N ARG A 11 -2.66 -15.53 -15.73
CA ARG A 11 -2.02 -16.77 -16.20
C ARG A 11 -2.64 -18.01 -15.56
N LEU A 12 -2.93 -17.97 -14.26
CA LEU A 12 -3.34 -19.14 -13.48
C LEU A 12 -4.82 -19.55 -13.72
N ASN A 13 -5.72 -18.60 -13.99
CA ASN A 13 -7.12 -18.89 -14.34
C ASN A 13 -7.29 -19.65 -15.66
N LYS A 14 -6.25 -19.71 -16.51
CA LYS A 14 -6.27 -20.50 -17.75
C LYS A 14 -5.97 -21.98 -17.54
N GLU A 15 -5.36 -22.37 -16.42
CA GLU A 15 -4.79 -23.72 -16.23
C GLU A 15 -5.45 -24.53 -15.10
N SER A 16 -6.11 -23.91 -14.12
CA SER A 16 -6.99 -24.61 -13.15
C SER A 16 -7.85 -23.65 -12.34
N PRO A 17 -9.06 -24.07 -11.87
CA PRO A 17 -9.83 -23.28 -10.92
C PRO A 17 -9.05 -23.16 -9.61
N LEU A 18 -8.65 -21.94 -9.26
CA LEU A 18 -8.04 -21.65 -7.96
C LEU A 18 -8.97 -22.09 -6.82
N PRO A 19 -8.43 -22.63 -5.71
CA PRO A 19 -9.19 -22.73 -4.47
C PRO A 19 -9.66 -21.32 -4.08
N LYS A 20 -10.97 -21.15 -3.95
CA LYS A 20 -11.57 -19.87 -3.56
C LYS A 20 -11.01 -19.47 -2.20
N LEU A 21 -10.62 -18.20 -2.05
CA LEU A 21 -10.26 -17.64 -0.74
C LEU A 21 -11.37 -17.94 0.26
N THR A 22 -10.98 -18.39 1.46
CA THR A 22 -11.92 -18.59 2.56
C THR A 22 -12.48 -17.23 3.00
N ASP A 23 -13.65 -17.24 3.65
CA ASP A 23 -14.24 -15.99 4.14
C ASP A 23 -13.36 -15.34 5.22
N GLU A 24 -12.60 -16.14 5.97
CA GLU A 24 -11.57 -15.66 6.89
C GLU A 24 -10.42 -14.95 6.16
N GLN A 25 -9.89 -15.53 5.08
CA GLN A 25 -8.87 -14.89 4.26
C GLN A 25 -9.38 -13.57 3.66
N LYS A 26 -10.61 -13.54 3.13
CA LYS A 26 -11.21 -12.30 2.62
C LYS A 26 -11.33 -11.23 3.70
N LYS A 27 -11.74 -11.61 4.91
CA LYS A 27 -11.86 -10.71 6.05
C LYS A 27 -10.49 -10.14 6.44
N LYS A 28 -9.46 -11.00 6.56
CA LYS A 28 -8.08 -10.56 6.84
C LYS A 28 -7.55 -9.61 5.76
N LEU A 29 -7.81 -9.89 4.48
CA LEU A 29 -7.41 -9.00 3.37
C LEU A 29 -8.07 -7.63 3.47
N ALA A 30 -9.38 -7.58 3.75
CA ALA A 30 -10.12 -6.32 3.92
C ALA A 30 -9.63 -5.51 5.14
N GLU A 31 -9.28 -6.20 6.23
CA GLU A 31 -8.69 -5.58 7.42
C GLU A 31 -7.31 -4.99 7.13
N ILE A 32 -6.43 -5.75 6.46
CA ILE A 32 -5.12 -5.25 6.02
C ILE A 32 -5.29 -4.00 5.13
N ASP A 33 -6.23 -4.05 4.19
CA ASP A 33 -6.57 -2.91 3.34
C ASP A 33 -6.97 -1.67 4.14
N SER A 34 -7.88 -1.83 5.11
CA SER A 34 -8.36 -0.72 5.94
C SER A 34 -7.23 -0.12 6.78
N ILE A 35 -6.39 -0.97 7.39
CA ILE A 35 -5.27 -0.53 8.23
C ILE A 35 -4.25 0.25 7.42
N TYR A 36 -3.85 -0.27 6.26
CA TYR A 36 -2.81 0.39 5.46
C TYR A 36 -3.33 1.65 4.77
N LYS A 37 -4.60 1.71 4.38
CA LYS A 37 -5.24 2.97 3.95
C LYS A 37 -5.21 4.03 5.04
N ALA A 38 -5.53 3.67 6.28
CA ALA A 38 -5.47 4.60 7.41
C ALA A 38 -4.03 5.12 7.64
N LYS A 39 -3.03 4.23 7.61
CA LYS A 39 -1.62 4.61 7.76
C LYS A 39 -1.12 5.54 6.65
N ILE A 40 -1.52 5.28 5.40
CA ILE A 40 -1.16 6.15 4.27
C ILE A 40 -1.82 7.51 4.43
N ALA A 41 -3.10 7.56 4.81
CA ALA A 41 -3.81 8.81 5.03
C ALA A 41 -3.19 9.63 6.17
N GLU A 42 -2.81 8.99 7.28
CA GLU A 42 -2.12 9.65 8.39
C GLU A 42 -0.78 10.24 7.94
N LEU A 43 0.04 9.47 7.21
CA LEU A 43 1.30 9.94 6.65
C LEU A 43 1.10 11.13 5.71
N GLU A 44 0.09 11.08 4.84
CA GLU A 44 -0.26 12.15 3.92
C GLU A 44 -0.63 13.44 4.65
N VAL A 45 -1.49 13.35 5.66
CA VAL A 45 -1.93 14.52 6.43
C VAL A 45 -0.74 15.18 7.13
N VAL A 46 0.09 14.39 7.83
CA VAL A 46 1.25 14.90 8.56
C VAL A 46 2.28 15.52 7.62
N MET A 47 2.64 14.84 6.53
CA MET A 47 3.65 15.33 5.60
C MET A 47 3.15 16.55 4.82
N LYS A 48 1.87 16.60 4.45
CA LYS A 48 1.30 17.75 3.76
C LYS A 48 1.38 19.01 4.61
N GLU A 49 1.05 18.92 5.91
CA GLU A 49 1.19 20.06 6.83
C GLU A 49 2.64 20.58 6.87
N GLN A 50 3.62 19.67 6.93
CA GLN A 50 5.04 20.03 6.96
C GLN A 50 5.51 20.65 5.64
N ILE A 51 5.05 20.13 4.51
CA ILE A 51 5.35 20.65 3.17
C ILE A 51 4.78 22.07 3.01
N ASP A 52 3.51 22.26 3.38
CA ASP A 52 2.82 23.55 3.27
C ASP A 52 3.50 24.61 4.18
N ARG A 53 3.95 24.19 5.38
CA ARG A 53 4.74 25.04 6.26
C ARG A 53 6.09 25.42 5.65
N ALA A 54 6.83 24.45 5.13
CA ALA A 54 8.13 24.70 4.49
C ALA A 54 7.99 25.65 3.28
N TYR A 55 6.92 25.54 2.49
CA TYR A 55 6.64 26.50 1.43
C TYR A 55 6.33 27.90 1.94
N SER A 56 5.56 28.01 3.03
CA SER A 56 5.21 29.29 3.64
C SER A 56 6.45 30.00 4.23
N GLU A 57 7.43 29.23 4.69
CA GLU A 57 8.71 29.72 5.22
C GLU A 57 9.77 29.99 4.11
N GLY A 58 9.45 29.69 2.84
CA GLY A 58 10.39 29.85 1.72
C GLY A 58 11.46 28.75 1.63
N GLU A 59 11.35 27.69 2.43
CA GLU A 59 12.27 26.56 2.48
C GLU A 59 11.98 25.55 1.36
N VAL A 60 12.09 25.98 0.10
CA VAL A 60 11.70 25.20 -1.09
C VAL A 60 12.44 23.86 -1.17
N GLU A 61 13.74 23.82 -0.89
CA GLU A 61 14.53 22.59 -0.93
C GLU A 61 14.04 21.55 0.08
N LYS A 62 13.69 22.00 1.30
CA LYS A 62 13.14 21.15 2.36
C LYS A 62 11.75 20.66 1.99
N ALA A 63 10.90 21.51 1.39
CA ALA A 63 9.59 21.10 0.90
C ALA A 63 9.70 19.98 -0.15
N GLU A 64 10.66 20.09 -1.08
CA GLU A 64 10.93 19.05 -2.07
C GLU A 64 11.52 17.77 -1.45
N GLU A 65 12.35 17.89 -0.42
CA GLU A 65 12.82 16.72 0.34
C GLU A 65 11.67 16.00 1.07
N LEU A 66 10.79 16.76 1.72
CA LEU A 66 9.60 16.21 2.40
C LEU A 66 8.66 15.51 1.41
N LYS A 67 8.48 16.06 0.20
CA LYS A 67 7.74 15.38 -0.88
C LYS A 67 8.38 14.05 -1.29
N ARG A 68 9.71 14.02 -1.46
CA ARG A 68 10.43 12.77 -1.77
C ARG A 68 10.22 11.72 -0.68
N ARG A 69 10.38 12.13 0.59
CA ARG A 69 10.14 11.26 1.76
C ARG A 69 8.70 10.76 1.82
N LEU A 70 7.71 11.60 1.50
CA LEU A 70 6.31 11.18 1.43
C LEU A 70 6.11 10.09 0.36
N ILE A 71 6.67 10.26 -0.84
CA ILE A 71 6.57 9.28 -1.93
C ILE A 71 7.22 7.94 -1.52
N GLU A 72 8.41 7.99 -0.93
CA GLU A 72 9.11 6.79 -0.45
C GLU A 72 8.35 6.09 0.68
N GLY A 73 7.81 6.86 1.62
CA GLY A 73 7.00 6.34 2.72
C GLY A 73 5.73 5.64 2.23
N LYS A 74 5.02 6.23 1.26
CA LYS A 74 3.85 5.59 0.63
C LYS A 74 4.23 4.28 -0.05
N LYS A 75 5.28 4.29 -0.88
CA LYS A 75 5.75 3.08 -1.57
C LYS A 75 6.11 1.96 -0.60
N LYS A 76 6.74 2.30 0.54
CA LYS A 76 7.07 1.33 1.58
C LYS A 76 5.81 0.74 2.21
N LEU A 77 4.83 1.56 2.58
CA LEU A 77 3.56 1.10 3.14
C LEU A 77 2.77 0.23 2.15
N GLU A 78 2.75 0.60 0.86
CA GLU A 78 2.11 -0.19 -0.19
C GLU A 78 2.80 -1.55 -0.40
N ALA A 79 4.13 -1.58 -0.38
CA ALA A 79 4.90 -2.83 -0.47
C ALA A 79 4.63 -3.75 0.73
N GLU A 80 4.66 -3.22 1.95
CA GLU A 80 4.34 -3.99 3.16
C GLU A 80 2.88 -4.49 3.16
N MET A 81 1.94 -3.67 2.67
CA MET A 81 0.54 -4.07 2.52
C MET A 81 0.44 -5.26 1.58
N GLU A 82 1.08 -5.20 0.41
CA GLU A 82 1.01 -6.27 -0.59
C GLU A 82 1.69 -7.55 -0.09
N GLU A 83 2.83 -7.45 0.60
CA GLU A 83 3.50 -8.60 1.22
C GLU A 83 2.57 -9.31 2.23
N LYS A 84 1.87 -8.55 3.08
CA LYS A 84 0.93 -9.11 4.05
C LYS A 84 -0.29 -9.74 3.38
N LYS A 85 -0.83 -9.12 2.34
CA LYS A 85 -1.94 -9.71 1.57
C LYS A 85 -1.51 -11.01 0.91
N GLU A 86 -0.30 -11.04 0.37
CA GLU A 86 0.27 -12.24 -0.25
C GLU A 86 0.46 -13.37 0.77
N ALA A 87 0.93 -13.06 1.98
CA ALA A 87 1.00 -14.04 3.06
C ALA A 87 -0.38 -14.63 3.41
N VAL A 88 -1.43 -13.81 3.48
CA VAL A 88 -2.82 -14.27 3.72
C VAL A 88 -3.31 -15.16 2.58
N ARG A 89 -3.06 -14.78 1.32
CA ARG A 89 -3.45 -15.58 0.15
C ARG A 89 -2.72 -16.93 0.11
N GLN A 90 -1.45 -16.97 0.53
CA GLN A 90 -0.65 -18.20 0.63
C GLN A 90 -0.98 -19.04 1.87
N GLY A 91 -1.86 -18.57 2.75
CA GLY A 91 -2.22 -19.26 4.00
C GLY A 91 -1.09 -19.28 5.04
N LYS A 92 -0.13 -18.36 4.94
CA LYS A 92 1.03 -18.23 5.84
C LYS A 92 0.79 -17.23 6.99
N ALA A 93 -0.44 -16.73 7.15
CA ALA A 93 -0.82 -15.64 8.05
C ALA A 93 -2.13 -15.91 8.81
#